data_AF-A0AAV0P601-F1
#
_entry.id   AF-A0AAV0P601-F1
#
_cell.length_a   1.000
_cell.length_b   1.000
_cell.length_c   1.000
_cell.angle_alpha   90.00
_cell.angle_beta   90.00
_cell.angle_gamma   90.00
#
_symmetry.space_group_name_H-M   'P 1'
#
loop_
_entity.id
_entity.type
_entity.pdbx_description
1 polymer ?
#
loop_
_entity_poly.entity_id
_entity_poly.type
_entity_poly.pdbx_seq_one_letter_code
_entity_poly.pdbx_strand_id
1 'polypeptide(L)'
;MAIQAWFMDESSEDQRLPHRRNPDEPVSIDYLAELGVLYWKLNPKKYEDDEELNDIRQARGYNYMDMLDLCPEKVANYEEKLKNFYTEHIHGDEEIRYCLEGSGYFDVRDKKDRWIRIWIKPGDLIILPAGIYHRFTLDTTDYIKVLVMVERSELLYGYKLSFFKLFVLCLIGFERFLSDGCS
;
A
#
# COMPACT_ATOMS: atom_id res chain seq x y z
N MET A 1 -10.34 -1.40 -16.50
CA MET A 1 -9.00 -1.69 -17.07
C MET A 1 -8.27 -2.57 -16.09
N ALA A 2 -7.50 -3.54 -16.56
CA ALA A 2 -6.69 -4.41 -15.70
C ALA A 2 -5.52 -3.64 -15.08
N ILE A 3 -5.05 -4.11 -13.91
CA ILE A 3 -3.86 -3.60 -13.25
C ILE A 3 -2.64 -3.69 -14.17
N GLN A 4 -1.74 -2.71 -14.08
CA GLN A 4 -0.50 -2.70 -14.87
C GLN A 4 0.69 -2.99 -13.96
N ALA A 5 1.49 -3.98 -14.34
CA ALA A 5 2.76 -4.30 -13.69
C ALA A 5 3.85 -4.62 -14.72
N TRP A 6 5.11 -4.35 -14.39
CA TRP A 6 6.26 -4.57 -15.28
C TRP A 6 7.56 -4.71 -14.49
N PHE A 7 8.56 -5.36 -15.07
CA PHE A 7 9.91 -5.35 -14.50
C PHE A 7 10.58 -3.99 -14.67
N MET A 8 11.28 -3.55 -13.62
CA MET A 8 11.95 -2.25 -13.60
C MET A 8 13.30 -2.27 -14.31
N ASP A 9 13.67 -1.15 -14.92
CA ASP A 9 15.06 -0.88 -15.32
C ASP A 9 15.99 -0.71 -14.11
N GLU A 10 17.30 -0.56 -14.36
CA GLU A 10 18.32 -0.34 -13.33
C GLU A 10 18.70 1.14 -13.16
N SER A 11 17.88 2.05 -13.70
CA SER A 11 18.16 3.49 -13.64
C SER A 11 18.07 4.02 -12.22
N SER A 12 18.95 4.95 -11.88
CA SER A 12 18.91 5.72 -10.62
C SER A 12 18.21 7.07 -10.79
N GLU A 13 17.44 7.25 -11.87
CA GLU A 13 16.59 8.41 -12.08
C GLU A 13 15.49 8.53 -11.00
N ASP A 14 14.66 9.56 -11.11
CA ASP A 14 13.57 9.81 -10.17
C ASP A 14 12.64 8.60 -10.06
N GLN A 15 12.60 8.02 -8.84
CA GLN A 15 11.79 6.86 -8.47
C GLN A 15 10.30 6.98 -8.84
N ARG A 16 9.77 8.20 -9.00
CA ARG A 16 8.36 8.46 -9.38
C ARG A 16 8.10 8.25 -10.87
N LEU A 17 9.14 8.06 -11.70
CA LEU A 17 9.00 7.74 -13.12
C LEU A 17 8.58 6.28 -13.31
N PRO A 18 8.04 5.89 -14.49
CA PRO A 18 7.61 4.51 -14.69
C PRO A 18 8.73 3.45 -14.60
N HIS A 19 10.00 3.80 -14.89
CA HIS A 19 11.13 2.86 -14.88
C HIS A 19 10.89 1.56 -15.68
N ARG A 20 10.31 1.68 -16.88
CA ARG A 20 10.08 0.53 -17.76
C ARG A 20 11.37 0.14 -18.47
N ARG A 21 11.64 -1.16 -18.54
CA ARG A 21 12.73 -1.71 -19.36
C ARG A 21 12.52 -1.37 -20.84
N ASN A 22 13.63 -1.38 -21.59
CA ASN A 22 13.61 -1.32 -23.04
C ASN A 22 14.40 -2.51 -23.61
N PRO A 23 13.74 -3.53 -24.19
CA PRO A 23 12.29 -3.62 -24.45
C PRO A 23 11.43 -3.79 -23.18
N ASP A 24 10.15 -3.42 -23.26
CA ASP A 24 9.19 -3.53 -22.16
C ASP A 24 8.97 -4.99 -21.76
N GLU A 25 8.90 -5.26 -20.46
CA GLU A 25 8.74 -6.61 -19.89
C GLU A 25 7.55 -6.58 -18.91
N PRO A 26 6.30 -6.64 -19.42
CA PRO A 26 5.11 -6.59 -18.57
C PRO A 26 4.96 -7.86 -17.74
N VAL A 27 4.34 -7.71 -16.57
CA VAL A 27 4.05 -8.80 -15.62
C VAL A 27 2.55 -9.06 -15.59
N SER A 28 2.15 -10.32 -15.74
CA SER A 28 0.75 -10.72 -15.67
C SER A 28 0.25 -10.77 -14.22
N ILE A 29 -1.07 -10.63 -14.05
CA ILE A 29 -1.72 -10.82 -12.74
C ILE A 29 -1.50 -12.23 -12.18
N ASP A 30 -1.46 -13.25 -13.05
CA ASP A 30 -1.20 -14.63 -12.63
C ASP A 30 0.21 -14.78 -12.02
N TYR A 31 1.20 -14.10 -12.60
CA TYR A 31 2.56 -14.09 -12.04
C TYR A 31 2.61 -13.35 -10.70
N LEU A 32 1.86 -12.26 -10.53
CA LEU A 32 1.72 -11.58 -9.24
C LEU A 32 1.07 -12.51 -8.20
N ALA A 33 0.04 -13.27 -8.59
CA ALA A 33 -0.61 -14.24 -7.73
C ALA A 33 0.34 -15.38 -7.32
N GLU A 34 1.24 -15.82 -8.20
CA GLU A 34 2.31 -16.79 -7.86
C GLU A 34 3.34 -16.24 -6.84
N LEU A 35 3.45 -14.92 -6.71
CA LEU A 35 4.22 -14.23 -5.66
C LEU A 35 3.37 -14.01 -4.39
N GLY A 36 2.09 -14.38 -4.40
CA GLY A 36 1.14 -14.17 -3.31
C GLY A 36 0.50 -12.78 -3.30
N VAL A 37 0.79 -11.93 -4.29
CA VAL A 37 0.15 -10.62 -4.44
C VAL A 37 -1.24 -10.82 -5.03
N LEU A 38 -2.26 -10.37 -4.30
CA LEU A 38 -3.65 -10.52 -4.69
C LEU A 38 -4.25 -9.17 -5.09
N TYR A 39 -5.23 -9.21 -6.00
CA TYR A 39 -5.80 -8.02 -6.61
C TYR A 39 -7.31 -8.15 -6.84
N TRP A 40 -8.02 -7.05 -6.59
CA TRP A 40 -9.42 -6.86 -6.95
C TRP A 40 -9.63 -5.49 -7.60
N LYS A 41 -10.58 -5.44 -8.53
CA LYS A 41 -11.07 -4.19 -9.12
C LYS A 41 -12.45 -3.88 -8.57
N LEU A 42 -12.53 -2.87 -7.70
CA LEU A 42 -13.75 -2.44 -7.03
C LEU A 42 -14.19 -1.05 -7.49
N ASN A 43 -15.37 -0.61 -7.04
CA ASN A 43 -15.85 0.75 -7.29
C ASN A 43 -15.44 1.70 -6.14
N PRO A 44 -14.47 2.62 -6.37
CA PRO A 44 -13.95 3.47 -5.29
C PRO A 44 -15.00 4.46 -4.76
N LYS A 45 -16.07 4.73 -5.52
CA LYS A 45 -17.15 5.65 -5.09
C LYS A 45 -18.13 5.00 -4.11
N LYS A 46 -18.08 3.68 -3.94
CA LYS A 46 -18.99 2.91 -3.09
C LYS A 46 -18.28 2.26 -1.90
N TYR A 47 -17.02 2.62 -1.62
CA TYR A 47 -16.19 1.93 -0.63
C TYR A 47 -16.79 1.80 0.78
N GLU A 48 -17.75 2.66 1.15
CA GLU A 48 -18.45 2.60 2.44
C GLU A 48 -19.49 1.46 2.51
N ASP A 49 -20.14 1.14 1.38
CA ASP A 49 -21.27 0.19 1.28
C ASP A 49 -21.03 -0.89 0.20
N ASP A 50 -19.76 -1.16 -0.15
CA ASP A 50 -19.42 -2.13 -1.19
C ASP A 50 -19.49 -3.56 -0.63
N GLU A 51 -20.43 -4.37 -1.14
CA GLU A 51 -20.63 -5.76 -0.72
C GLU A 51 -19.39 -6.62 -0.99
N GLU A 52 -18.72 -6.44 -2.14
CA GLU A 52 -17.53 -7.21 -2.50
C GLU A 52 -16.35 -6.88 -1.58
N LEU A 53 -16.17 -5.60 -1.23
CA LEU A 53 -15.19 -5.19 -0.23
C LEU A 53 -15.49 -5.83 1.14
N ASN A 54 -16.75 -5.85 1.54
CA ASN A 54 -17.15 -6.46 2.82
C ASN A 54 -16.91 -7.97 2.84
N ASP A 55 -17.19 -8.67 1.74
CA ASP A 55 -16.91 -10.11 1.62
C ASP A 55 -15.41 -10.40 1.73
N ILE A 56 -14.56 -9.61 1.06
CA ILE A 56 -13.09 -9.73 1.15
C ILE A 56 -12.63 -9.51 2.60
N ARG A 57 -13.15 -8.48 3.26
CA ARG A 57 -12.81 -8.15 4.65
C ARG A 57 -13.21 -9.26 5.61
N GLN A 58 -14.41 -9.81 5.47
CA GLN A 58 -14.89 -10.90 6.33
C GLN A 58 -14.11 -12.18 6.09
N ALA A 59 -13.86 -12.55 4.83
CA ALA A 59 -13.10 -13.74 4.48
C ALA A 59 -11.67 -13.73 5.01
N ARG A 60 -11.07 -12.54 5.16
CA ARG A 60 -9.67 -12.37 5.59
C ARG A 60 -9.50 -11.76 6.98
N GLY A 61 -10.58 -11.54 7.73
CA GLY A 61 -10.51 -11.04 9.11
C GLY A 61 -10.08 -9.56 9.24
N TYR A 62 -10.26 -8.74 8.21
CA TYR A 62 -9.88 -7.32 8.24
C TYR A 62 -10.86 -6.49 9.08
N ASN A 63 -10.60 -6.46 10.38
CA ASN A 63 -11.47 -5.86 11.39
C ASN A 63 -11.12 -4.40 11.74
N TYR A 64 -10.00 -3.87 11.22
CA TYR A 64 -9.63 -2.47 11.36
C TYR A 64 -9.38 -1.84 10.01
N MET A 65 -9.80 -0.58 9.88
CA MET A 65 -9.75 0.20 8.67
C MET A 65 -9.43 1.66 9.00
N ASP A 66 -8.58 2.28 8.21
CA ASP A 66 -8.22 3.68 8.33
C ASP A 66 -8.01 4.30 6.94
N MET A 67 -7.97 5.62 6.84
CA MET A 67 -7.77 6.35 5.59
C MET A 67 -6.42 7.07 5.59
N LEU A 68 -5.62 6.81 4.57
CA LEU A 68 -4.35 7.49 4.32
C LEU A 68 -4.52 8.41 3.10
N ASP A 69 -4.48 9.72 3.33
CA ASP A 69 -4.54 10.78 2.32
C ASP A 69 -3.14 11.42 2.22
N LEU A 70 -2.38 11.02 1.20
CA LEU A 70 -0.98 11.36 1.05
C LEU A 70 -0.81 12.36 -0.09
N CYS A 71 -0.56 13.61 0.29
CA CYS A 71 -0.05 14.67 -0.59
C CYS A 71 0.88 15.61 0.19
N PRO A 72 1.74 16.39 -0.49
CA PRO A 72 2.72 17.27 0.16
C PRO A 72 2.11 18.27 1.15
N GLU A 73 0.90 18.75 0.86
CA GLU A 73 0.24 19.81 1.64
C GLU A 73 -0.50 19.30 2.88
N LYS A 74 -0.92 18.03 2.89
CA LYS A 74 -1.78 17.47 3.96
C LYS A 74 -1.01 16.70 5.03
N VAL A 75 0.25 16.37 4.79
CA VAL A 75 1.00 15.43 5.65
C VAL A 75 2.24 16.10 6.25
N ALA A 76 2.27 16.20 7.58
CA ALA A 76 3.49 16.58 8.30
C ALA A 76 4.60 15.54 8.08
N ASN A 77 5.85 16.00 7.96
CA ASN A 77 7.03 15.17 7.66
C ASN A 77 6.88 14.33 6.38
N TYR A 78 6.17 14.87 5.38
CA TYR A 78 5.89 14.21 4.10
C TYR A 78 7.12 13.55 3.46
N GLU A 79 8.24 14.29 3.34
CA GLU A 79 9.48 13.79 2.73
C GLU A 79 10.08 12.61 3.49
N GLU A 80 10.06 12.65 4.82
CA GLU A 80 10.56 11.56 5.66
C GLU A 80 9.67 10.32 5.52
N LYS A 81 8.34 10.51 5.52
CA LYS A 81 7.38 9.42 5.32
C LYS A 81 7.55 8.77 3.95
N LEU A 82 7.68 9.56 2.87
CA LEU A 82 7.94 9.04 1.53
C LEU A 82 9.25 8.26 1.45
N LYS A 83 10.32 8.77 2.08
CA LYS A 83 11.60 8.08 2.14
C LYS A 83 11.48 6.74 2.84
N ASN A 84 10.73 6.69 3.95
CA ASN A 84 10.52 5.46 4.69
C ASN A 84 9.67 4.45 3.92
N PHE A 85 8.62 4.90 3.22
CA PHE A 85 7.82 4.04 2.35
C PHE A 85 8.62 3.49 1.17
N TYR A 86 9.55 4.28 0.62
CA TYR A 86 10.37 3.84 -0.51
C TYR A 86 11.60 3.00 -0.11
N THR A 87 12.01 3.06 1.15
CA THR A 87 13.05 2.17 1.65
C THR A 87 12.51 0.74 1.64
N GLU A 88 13.24 -0.20 1.01
CA GLU A 88 12.84 -1.61 0.96
C GLU A 88 12.59 -2.16 2.37
N HIS A 89 11.42 -2.76 2.57
CA HIS A 89 10.98 -3.29 3.85
C HIS A 89 10.10 -4.52 3.69
N ILE A 90 9.73 -5.11 4.83
CA ILE A 90 8.97 -6.35 4.95
C ILE A 90 8.04 -6.24 6.16
N HIS A 91 6.88 -6.87 6.07
CA HIS A 91 5.90 -6.93 7.15
C HIS A 91 5.63 -8.38 7.55
N GLY A 92 5.41 -8.60 8.85
CA GLY A 92 5.02 -9.91 9.38
C GLY A 92 3.55 -10.25 9.14
N ASP A 93 2.75 -9.25 8.78
CA ASP A 93 1.34 -9.33 8.43
C ASP A 93 1.14 -8.90 6.97
N GLU A 94 -0.05 -9.13 6.40
CA GLU A 94 -0.40 -8.64 5.06
C GLU A 94 -0.44 -7.10 5.01
N GLU A 95 -0.01 -6.53 3.89
CA GLU A 95 -0.19 -5.11 3.58
C GLU A 95 -1.35 -4.93 2.60
N ILE A 96 -2.46 -4.38 3.10
CA ILE A 96 -3.68 -4.17 2.32
C ILE A 96 -3.87 -2.69 2.02
N ARG A 97 -4.07 -2.37 0.74
CA ARG A 97 -4.28 -1.00 0.25
C ARG A 97 -5.36 -0.97 -0.81
N TYR A 98 -6.40 -0.19 -0.57
CA TYR A 98 -7.44 0.07 -1.56
C TYR A 98 -7.40 1.52 -2.03
N CYS A 99 -7.03 1.74 -3.29
CA CYS A 99 -6.89 3.07 -3.85
C CYS A 99 -8.25 3.70 -4.16
N LEU A 100 -8.55 4.83 -3.50
CA LEU A 100 -9.79 5.58 -3.67
C LEU A 100 -9.60 6.76 -4.64
N GLU A 101 -8.48 7.47 -4.54
CA GLU A 101 -8.13 8.61 -5.38
C GLU A 101 -6.62 8.64 -5.66
N GLY A 102 -6.19 9.35 -6.72
CA GLY A 102 -4.78 9.46 -7.09
C GLY A 102 -4.16 8.15 -7.58
N SER A 103 -2.84 8.02 -7.47
CA SER A 103 -2.12 6.82 -7.91
C SER A 103 -0.71 6.70 -7.31
N GLY A 104 -0.14 5.51 -7.41
CA GLY A 104 1.21 5.23 -6.90
C GLY A 104 1.72 3.86 -7.30
N TYR A 105 2.99 3.60 -6.99
CA TYR A 105 3.68 2.37 -7.30
C TYR A 105 3.97 1.56 -6.05
N PHE A 106 3.61 0.27 -6.10
CA PHE A 106 4.16 -0.75 -5.22
C PHE A 106 5.23 -1.51 -5.99
N ASP A 107 6.46 -1.49 -5.50
CA ASP A 107 7.51 -2.34 -6.04
C ASP A 107 7.64 -3.58 -5.15
N VAL A 108 7.67 -4.77 -5.75
CA VAL A 108 7.82 -6.05 -5.05
C VAL A 108 8.98 -6.86 -5.64
N ARG A 109 9.64 -7.67 -4.81
CA ARG A 109 10.66 -8.62 -5.28
C ARG A 109 10.03 -9.88 -5.86
N ASP A 110 10.53 -10.31 -7.01
CA ASP A 110 10.23 -11.64 -7.56
C ASP A 110 11.13 -12.73 -6.96
N LYS A 111 10.88 -14.00 -7.34
CA LYS A 111 11.67 -15.16 -6.89
C LYS A 111 13.16 -15.12 -7.28
N LYS A 112 13.55 -14.21 -8.17
CA LYS A 112 14.93 -14.00 -8.64
C LYS A 112 15.50 -12.66 -8.14
N ASP A 113 14.88 -12.08 -7.13
CA ASP A 113 15.28 -10.80 -6.52
C ASP A 113 15.24 -9.61 -7.50
N ARG A 114 14.37 -9.65 -8.50
CA ARG A 114 14.14 -8.54 -9.44
C ARG A 114 12.96 -7.69 -8.99
N TRP A 115 13.05 -6.38 -9.21
CA TRP A 115 11.94 -5.46 -8.94
C TRP A 115 10.85 -5.55 -10.00
N ILE A 116 9.62 -5.74 -9.53
CA ILE A 116 8.38 -5.60 -10.31
C ILE A 116 7.65 -4.39 -9.77
N ARG A 117 7.38 -3.42 -10.65
CA ARG A 117 6.57 -2.24 -10.34
C ARG A 117 5.12 -2.52 -10.66
N ILE A 118 4.24 -2.24 -9.71
CA ILE A 118 2.79 -2.39 -9.80
C ILE A 118 2.16 -1.01 -9.67
N TRP A 119 1.45 -0.55 -10.70
CA TRP A 119 0.81 0.75 -10.69
C TRP A 119 -0.64 0.66 -10.24
N ILE A 120 -0.94 1.24 -9.08
CA ILE A 120 -2.29 1.26 -8.50
C ILE A 120 -2.99 2.60 -8.77
N LYS A 121 -4.28 2.52 -9.07
CA LYS A 121 -5.17 3.64 -9.43
C LYS A 121 -6.52 3.48 -8.75
N PRO A 122 -7.43 4.47 -8.83
CA PRO A 122 -8.72 4.39 -8.16
C PRO A 122 -9.49 3.12 -8.54
N GLY A 123 -9.98 2.42 -7.53
CA GLY A 123 -10.65 1.13 -7.66
C GLY A 123 -9.73 -0.09 -7.59
N ASP A 124 -8.42 0.08 -7.46
CA ASP A 124 -7.49 -1.03 -7.29
C ASP A 124 -7.30 -1.36 -5.80
N LEU A 125 -7.70 -2.57 -5.40
CA LEU A 125 -7.37 -3.16 -4.11
C LEU A 125 -6.22 -4.14 -4.32
N ILE A 126 -5.12 -3.93 -3.60
CA ILE A 126 -3.96 -4.83 -3.59
C ILE A 126 -3.71 -5.35 -2.18
N ILE A 127 -3.34 -6.63 -2.11
CA ILE A 127 -2.87 -7.29 -0.89
C ILE A 127 -1.47 -7.83 -1.17
N LEU A 128 -0.49 -7.31 -0.44
CA LEU A 128 0.87 -7.86 -0.42
C LEU A 128 0.97 -8.90 0.70
N PRO A 129 1.47 -10.11 0.43
CA PRO A 129 1.51 -11.17 1.43
C PRO A 129 2.56 -10.86 2.51
N ALA A 130 2.31 -11.36 3.72
CA ALA A 130 3.31 -11.33 4.79
C ALA A 130 4.64 -11.92 4.31
N GLY A 131 5.74 -11.24 4.62
CA GLY A 131 7.08 -11.69 4.28
C GLY A 131 7.59 -11.31 2.88
N ILE A 132 6.82 -10.58 2.05
CA ILE A 132 7.35 -10.08 0.77
C ILE A 132 8.18 -8.81 0.98
N TYR A 133 9.35 -8.74 0.36
CA TYR A 133 10.10 -7.49 0.25
C TYR A 133 9.41 -6.56 -0.72
N HIS A 134 9.10 -5.35 -0.24
CA HIS A 134 8.39 -4.35 -1.00
C HIS A 134 8.78 -2.94 -0.60
N ARG A 135 8.33 -1.98 -1.41
CA ARG A 135 8.40 -0.54 -1.14
C ARG A 135 7.28 0.17 -1.89
N PHE A 136 6.97 1.39 -1.45
CA PHE A 136 5.96 2.24 -2.05
C PHE A 136 6.54 3.60 -2.45
N THR A 137 6.09 4.12 -3.59
CA THR A 137 6.31 5.52 -3.96
C THR A 137 5.12 6.08 -4.71
N LEU A 138 4.92 7.40 -4.64
CA LEU A 138 3.97 8.08 -5.51
C LEU A 138 4.49 8.06 -6.94
N ASP A 139 3.58 8.18 -7.90
CA ASP A 139 3.98 8.53 -9.26
C ASP A 139 4.11 10.06 -9.39
N THR A 140 4.36 10.55 -10.60
CA THR A 140 4.55 11.98 -10.87
C THR A 140 3.32 12.86 -10.60
N THR A 141 2.18 12.29 -10.19
CA THR A 141 1.00 13.06 -9.77
C THR A 141 1.06 13.50 -8.31
N ASP A 142 1.97 12.93 -7.51
CA ASP A 142 2.21 13.27 -6.11
C ASP A 142 0.97 13.24 -5.20
N TYR A 143 0.00 12.40 -5.55
CA TYR A 143 -1.22 12.26 -4.78
C TYR A 143 -1.73 10.82 -4.79
N ILE A 144 -2.01 10.29 -3.60
CA ILE A 144 -2.82 9.09 -3.45
C ILE A 144 -3.68 9.17 -2.20
N LYS A 145 -4.90 8.64 -2.29
CA LYS A 145 -5.77 8.40 -1.15
C LYS A 145 -6.15 6.94 -1.12
N VAL A 146 -5.78 6.25 -0.05
CA VAL A 146 -5.99 4.83 0.10
C VAL A 146 -6.70 4.51 1.40
N LEU A 147 -7.56 3.51 1.35
CA LEU A 147 -8.05 2.83 2.54
C LEU A 147 -7.01 1.79 2.95
N VAL A 148 -6.59 1.84 4.20
CA VAL A 148 -5.67 0.89 4.82
C VAL A 148 -6.49 -0.06 5.67
N MET A 149 -6.25 -1.36 5.52
CA MET A 149 -6.92 -2.41 6.30
C MET A 149 -5.89 -3.31 6.97
N VAL A 150 -6.19 -3.81 8.17
CA VAL A 150 -5.35 -4.80 8.88
C VAL A 150 -6.22 -5.75 9.69
N GLU A 151 -5.69 -6.95 9.92
CA GLU A 151 -6.20 -7.84 10.97
C GLU A 151 -5.64 -7.41 12.33
N ARG A 152 -6.49 -6.97 13.26
CA ARG A 152 -6.10 -6.78 14.67
C ARG A 152 -6.56 -7.97 15.50
N SER A 153 -5.62 -8.75 16.04
CA SER A 153 -5.95 -9.76 17.06
C SER A 153 -6.20 -9.11 18.43
N GLU A 154 -7.22 -9.57 19.15
CA GLU A 154 -7.61 -9.08 20.50
C GLU A 154 -6.51 -9.25 21.57
N LEU A 155 -5.50 -10.09 21.34
CA LEU A 155 -4.36 -10.32 22.25
C LEU A 155 -3.49 -9.07 22.48
N LEU A 156 -3.70 -8.01 21.71
CA LEU A 156 -2.98 -6.74 21.84
C LEU A 156 -3.50 -5.81 22.94
N TYR A 157 -4.64 -6.11 23.55
CA TYR A 157 -5.25 -5.22 24.56
C TYR A 157 -4.55 -5.30 25.95
N GLY A 158 -3.67 -6.28 26.17
CA GLY A 158 -3.17 -6.63 27.52
C GLY A 158 -1.66 -6.59 27.77
N TYR A 159 -0.82 -6.43 26.74
CA TYR A 159 0.64 -6.49 26.92
C TYR A 159 1.33 -5.23 26.38
N LYS A 160 2.05 -4.53 27.27
CA LYS A 160 3.02 -3.47 26.95
C LYS A 160 3.78 -3.83 25.68
N LEU A 161 3.76 -2.92 24.70
CA LEU A 161 4.44 -3.04 23.41
C LEU A 161 5.87 -3.58 23.59
N SER A 162 6.06 -4.86 23.28
CA SER A 162 7.38 -5.44 23.11
C SER A 162 7.81 -5.21 21.66
N PHE A 163 8.68 -4.21 21.49
CA PHE A 163 9.76 -4.00 20.50
C PHE A 163 9.72 -4.53 19.05
N PHE A 164 8.67 -5.17 18.55
CA PHE A 164 8.55 -5.65 17.16
C PHE A 164 7.30 -5.14 16.43
N LYS A 165 6.40 -4.42 17.12
CA LYS A 165 5.13 -3.89 16.58
C LYS A 165 5.17 -2.42 16.15
N LEU A 166 6.37 -1.87 15.96
CA LEU A 166 6.59 -0.44 15.77
C LEU A 166 7.03 -0.05 14.35
N PHE A 167 6.59 -0.76 13.30
CA PHE A 167 6.81 -0.29 11.92
C PHE A 167 5.54 0.28 11.28
N VAL A 168 4.37 -0.30 11.56
CA VAL A 168 3.09 0.18 11.00
C VAL A 168 2.58 1.44 11.72
N LEU A 169 2.87 1.62 13.02
CA LEU A 169 2.44 2.80 13.79
C LEU A 169 3.47 3.95 13.81
N CYS A 170 4.75 3.67 13.51
CA CYS A 170 5.80 4.70 13.61
C CYS A 170 5.90 5.59 12.37
N LEU A 171 5.45 5.13 11.20
CA LEU A 171 5.48 5.93 9.97
C LEU A 171 4.24 6.80 9.77
N ILE A 172 3.14 6.51 10.45
CA ILE A 172 1.89 7.27 10.29
C ILE A 172 1.81 8.45 11.28
N GLY A 173 2.61 8.48 12.35
CA GLY A 173 2.58 9.58 13.31
C GLY A 173 1.23 9.62 14.01
N PHE A 174 1.02 8.70 14.96
CA PHE A 174 -0.16 8.71 15.82
C PHE A 174 -0.01 9.80 16.90
N GLU A 175 0.01 11.08 16.49
CA GLU A 175 -0.33 12.18 17.37
C GLU A 175 -1.83 12.39 17.31
N ARG A 176 -2.51 11.69 18.22
CA ARG A 176 -3.89 11.97 18.59
C ARG A 176 -3.91 13.33 19.31
N PHE A 177 -4.07 14.43 18.59
CA PHE A 177 -4.54 15.67 19.20
C PHE A 177 -6.07 15.63 19.30
N LEU A 178 -6.54 15.40 20.52
CA LEU A 178 -7.79 15.99 20.99
C LEU A 178 -7.60 17.52 20.92
N SER A 179 -8.38 18.23 20.11
CA SER A 179 -8.93 19.53 20.48
C SER A 179 -10.00 19.95 19.48
N ASP A 180 -11.23 19.96 19.97
CA ASP A 180 -12.19 21.06 19.91
C ASP A 180 -12.54 21.68 18.55
N GLY A 181 -13.86 21.67 18.31
CA GLY A 181 -14.45 22.33 17.17
C GLY A 181 -14.14 23.82 17.10
N CYS A 182 -14.23 24.33 15.88
CA CYS A 182 -14.57 25.70 15.65
C CYS A 182 -15.46 25.75 14.41
N SER A 183 -16.57 26.47 14.60
CA SER A 183 -17.59 26.97 13.67
C SER A 183 -17.22 27.08 12.20
#